data_AF-A0A9R1APZ7-F1
#
_entry.id   AF-A0A9R1APZ7-F1
#
_cell.length_a   1.000
_cell.length_b   1.000
_cell.length_c   1.000
_cell.angle_alpha   90.00
_cell.angle_beta   90.00
_cell.angle_gamma   90.00
#
_symmetry.space_group_name_H-M   'P 1'
#
loop_
_entity.id
_entity.type
_entity.pdbx_description
1 polymer ?
#
loop_
_entity_poly.entity_id
_entity_poly.type
_entity_poly.pdbx_seq_one_letter_code
_entity_poly.pdbx_strand_id
1 'polypeptide(L)'
;MASTGDNEEEYYSSPEEAEGAAADDDRMSFRTASNESDNDAGADDDADADDCLYGNSDGDDDGMYDEYDGDEEEGLEEVDEEGGVLDEMRFTATQYAVLTMDEVRARQEEHTARVADLIALPPEFLVRSYVEESKRIRWCPAPGCDRAVEFDGEKCTVQLDAWCACGHGFCLACGEEAHRPVACDTVREWLEKNRSDSETAQWVLANTKHCPECRRPIEKNQGCMHMTCSPPCKHQFCWLCLGPWGKHDGGNYNCNTYNAARAEGKYTKEELRRAQAKASVDRYLHYYERWGAHERSRQKALEDKVALGKDGAQREAVAAAFGVVETELDFLEEAYRQVAECRRMLRWTYAFGYYLDDPAKRDLFEDLQSQADKSLERLHECAEKDRAKLVAEAGGEHGAVADKYLEFRPKLSSLTTVARNHFENMARAFRDGLAEVEVDPAVAARRAAAAPPPPPLDDDDDEDFFEELRM
;
A
#
# COMPACT_ATOMS: atom_id res chain seq x y z
N MET A 1 73.01 35.47 -16.30
CA MET A 1 72.45 36.82 -16.04
C MET A 1 71.11 36.91 -16.74
N ALA A 2 70.15 37.64 -16.16
CA ALA A 2 68.78 37.99 -16.59
C ALA A 2 68.20 37.44 -17.93
N SER A 3 67.05 36.75 -17.78
CA SER A 3 65.74 36.99 -18.43
C SER A 3 65.48 36.83 -19.95
N THR A 4 64.21 36.50 -20.22
CA THR A 4 63.48 36.29 -21.51
C THR A 4 63.59 34.87 -22.08
N GLY A 5 62.53 34.24 -22.63
CA GLY A 5 61.12 34.66 -22.78
C GLY A 5 60.47 34.01 -24.01
N ASP A 6 59.31 33.37 -23.81
CA ASP A 6 58.28 32.94 -24.80
C ASP A 6 58.55 31.83 -25.85
N ASN A 7 57.52 30.96 -25.98
CA ASN A 7 57.02 30.22 -27.16
C ASN A 7 57.92 29.18 -27.90
N GLU A 8 57.39 28.11 -28.54
CA GLU A 8 56.11 27.36 -28.46
C GLU A 8 56.32 26.02 -29.25
N GLU A 9 55.31 25.14 -29.28
CA GLU A 9 55.16 23.97 -30.21
C GLU A 9 56.20 22.81 -30.21
N GLU A 10 55.80 21.65 -29.67
CA GLU A 10 56.04 20.29 -30.22
C GLU A 10 54.88 19.39 -29.70
N TYR A 11 53.77 19.28 -30.43
CA TYR A 11 53.46 18.23 -31.44
C TYR A 11 53.51 16.78 -30.90
N TYR A 12 52.34 16.24 -30.50
CA TYR A 12 52.15 14.82 -30.20
C TYR A 12 50.92 14.29 -30.97
N SER A 13 51.10 13.22 -31.74
CA SER A 13 50.13 12.74 -32.73
C SER A 13 49.01 11.86 -32.15
N SER A 14 47.81 11.95 -32.74
CA SER A 14 46.69 11.00 -32.57
C SER A 14 47.00 9.60 -33.14
N PRO A 15 46.25 8.56 -32.74
CA PRO A 15 44.98 8.18 -33.41
C PRO A 15 43.78 8.22 -32.43
N GLU A 16 42.61 8.72 -32.81
CA GLU A 16 41.57 8.11 -33.69
C GLU A 16 40.79 6.95 -33.04
N GLU A 17 39.49 7.24 -32.84
CA GLU A 17 38.32 6.37 -32.80
C GLU A 17 38.25 5.23 -31.75
N ALA A 18 37.50 5.52 -30.67
CA ALA A 18 36.93 4.49 -29.80
C ALA A 18 35.56 4.05 -30.34
N GLU A 19 35.42 2.75 -30.61
CA GLU A 19 34.21 2.15 -31.19
C GLU A 19 33.01 2.21 -30.23
N GLY A 20 31.81 2.42 -30.79
CA GLY A 20 30.56 2.27 -30.05
C GLY A 20 30.07 0.81 -30.05
N ALA A 21 29.65 0.32 -28.88
CA ALA A 21 28.91 -0.94 -28.77
C ALA A 21 27.44 -0.62 -28.46
N ALA A 22 26.56 -0.81 -29.45
CA ALA A 22 25.13 -0.75 -29.27
C ALA A 22 24.61 -1.99 -28.52
N ALA A 23 23.42 -1.88 -27.93
CA ALA A 23 22.70 -3.04 -27.40
C ALA A 23 22.17 -3.90 -28.55
N ASP A 24 22.25 -5.23 -28.41
CA ASP A 24 21.53 -6.17 -29.25
C ASP A 24 20.57 -7.03 -28.40
N ASP A 25 19.34 -7.12 -28.90
CA ASP A 25 18.16 -7.79 -28.33
C ASP A 25 18.05 -9.21 -28.92
N ASP A 26 18.49 -10.24 -28.18
CA ASP A 26 18.48 -11.63 -28.68
C ASP A 26 17.12 -12.32 -28.49
N ARG A 27 16.19 -11.89 -29.34
CA ARG A 27 14.84 -12.41 -29.48
C ARG A 27 14.84 -13.77 -30.19
N MET A 28 15.03 -14.87 -29.44
CA MET A 28 14.93 -16.22 -30.01
C MET A 28 13.50 -16.59 -30.46
N SER A 29 13.22 -16.40 -31.75
CA SER A 29 12.10 -17.01 -32.44
C SER A 29 12.43 -18.44 -32.86
N PHE A 30 11.64 -19.43 -32.43
CA PHE A 30 11.72 -20.78 -33.00
C PHE A 30 10.67 -20.97 -34.11
N ARG A 31 11.12 -21.37 -35.31
CA ARG A 31 10.28 -21.54 -36.48
C ARG A 31 9.62 -22.92 -36.55
N THR A 32 8.47 -22.93 -37.20
CA THR A 32 7.67 -24.09 -37.62
C THR A 32 8.47 -25.15 -38.36
N ALA A 33 8.21 -26.42 -38.06
CA ALA A 33 8.48 -27.54 -38.95
C ALA A 33 7.15 -28.24 -39.29
N SER A 34 6.81 -28.24 -40.58
CA SER A 34 5.64 -28.96 -41.11
C SER A 34 5.91 -30.46 -41.13
N ASN A 35 4.87 -31.27 -40.95
CA ASN A 35 4.85 -32.63 -41.49
C ASN A 35 3.41 -33.03 -41.82
N GLU A 36 3.17 -33.41 -43.07
CA GLU A 36 1.89 -33.95 -43.57
C GLU A 36 1.92 -35.49 -43.46
N SER A 37 0.78 -36.13 -43.15
CA SER A 37 0.28 -37.32 -43.88
C SER A 37 -0.94 -37.99 -43.20
N ASP A 38 -1.98 -38.21 -44.00
CA ASP A 38 -2.88 -39.38 -44.03
C ASP A 38 -3.97 -39.63 -42.95
N ASN A 39 -5.19 -39.26 -43.32
CA ASN A 39 -6.40 -40.11 -43.48
C ASN A 39 -6.70 -41.28 -42.50
N ASP A 40 -7.91 -41.26 -41.91
CA ASP A 40 -8.91 -42.33 -42.12
C ASP A 40 -10.36 -41.80 -41.96
N ALA A 41 -11.37 -42.58 -42.37
CA ALA A 41 -12.76 -42.14 -42.61
C ALA A 41 -13.84 -42.93 -41.83
N GLY A 42 -15.09 -42.43 -41.88
CA GLY A 42 -16.31 -43.04 -41.30
C GLY A 42 -17.05 -42.04 -40.39
N ALA A 43 -18.21 -41.45 -40.71
CA ALA A 43 -19.49 -41.92 -41.29
C ALA A 43 -20.45 -42.55 -40.27
N ASP A 44 -21.74 -42.22 -40.44
CA ASP A 44 -22.95 -42.82 -39.81
C ASP A 44 -23.16 -42.46 -38.31
N ASP A 45 -24.37 -42.24 -37.75
CA ASP A 45 -25.75 -42.38 -38.27
C ASP A 45 -26.76 -41.45 -37.51
N ASP A 46 -28.01 -41.41 -37.98
CA ASP A 46 -29.16 -40.54 -37.57
C ASP A 46 -29.88 -40.90 -36.22
N ALA A 47 -30.89 -40.06 -35.87
CA ALA A 47 -32.06 -40.33 -34.97
C ALA A 47 -31.78 -40.38 -33.43
N ASP A 48 -32.69 -40.09 -32.48
CA ASP A 48 -34.08 -39.57 -32.41
C ASP A 48 -34.32 -39.14 -30.92
N ALA A 49 -35.31 -38.35 -30.46
CA ALA A 49 -36.32 -37.45 -31.04
C ALA A 49 -36.96 -36.59 -29.88
N ASP A 50 -37.86 -35.65 -30.21
CA ASP A 50 -39.00 -35.11 -29.42
C ASP A 50 -38.80 -34.54 -27.98
N ASP A 51 -39.13 -33.26 -27.72
CA ASP A 51 -40.47 -32.70 -27.34
C ASP A 51 -40.68 -32.81 -25.79
N CYS A 52 -41.34 -31.90 -25.04
CA CYS A 52 -42.33 -30.89 -25.38
C CYS A 52 -42.41 -29.71 -24.36
N LEU A 53 -42.99 -28.61 -24.86
CA LEU A 53 -44.00 -27.72 -24.20
C LEU A 53 -43.71 -26.93 -22.90
N TYR A 54 -43.76 -25.60 -23.09
CA TYR A 54 -44.58 -24.62 -22.35
C TYR A 54 -45.42 -25.13 -21.15
N GLY A 55 -45.24 -24.46 -20.01
CA GLY A 55 -46.20 -24.44 -18.91
C GLY A 55 -46.08 -23.15 -18.09
N ASN A 56 -46.99 -22.20 -18.32
CA ASN A 56 -47.22 -21.09 -17.38
C ASN A 56 -47.88 -21.65 -16.11
N SER A 57 -47.47 -21.16 -14.95
CA SER A 57 -48.29 -21.20 -13.74
C SER A 57 -48.00 -19.95 -12.91
N ASP A 58 -49.01 -19.09 -12.80
CA ASP A 58 -48.99 -17.89 -11.97
C ASP A 58 -48.84 -18.25 -10.49
N GLY A 59 -48.24 -17.35 -9.72
CA GLY A 59 -48.04 -17.47 -8.28
C GLY A 59 -47.62 -16.13 -7.70
N ASP A 60 -48.59 -15.38 -7.20
CA ASP A 60 -48.41 -14.07 -6.56
C ASP A 60 -47.65 -14.21 -5.23
N ASP A 61 -46.67 -13.31 -4.96
CA ASP A 61 -46.14 -13.02 -3.62
C ASP A 61 -45.51 -11.61 -3.58
N ASP A 62 -46.38 -10.60 -3.45
CA ASP A 62 -46.28 -9.50 -2.49
C ASP A 62 -44.92 -8.76 -2.33
N GLY A 63 -44.61 -7.89 -3.29
CA GLY A 63 -43.51 -6.91 -3.15
C GLY A 63 -43.86 -5.76 -2.21
N MET A 64 -43.34 -5.79 -0.98
CA MET A 64 -43.47 -4.71 0.00
C MET A 64 -42.33 -3.70 -0.13
N TYR A 65 -42.62 -2.54 -0.73
CA TYR A 65 -41.71 -1.40 -0.82
C TYR A 65 -42.07 -0.39 0.27
N ASP A 66 -41.18 -0.18 1.25
CA ASP A 66 -41.39 0.84 2.29
C ASP A 66 -41.12 2.25 1.72
N GLU A 67 -42.20 3.00 1.58
CA GLU A 67 -42.27 4.40 1.18
C GLU A 67 -41.91 5.30 2.38
N TYR A 68 -40.74 5.96 2.32
CA TYR A 68 -40.33 6.97 3.30
C TYR A 68 -40.54 8.37 2.73
N ASP A 69 -41.76 8.89 2.88
CA ASP A 69 -42.04 10.32 2.78
C ASP A 69 -41.37 11.08 3.94
N GLY A 70 -40.79 12.24 3.63
CA GLY A 70 -40.02 13.04 4.57
C GLY A 70 -39.68 14.42 4.01
N ASP A 71 -40.71 15.23 3.73
CA ASP A 71 -40.55 16.65 3.38
C ASP A 71 -39.94 17.43 4.57
N GLU A 72 -38.74 18.00 4.38
CA GLU A 72 -38.32 19.21 5.11
C GLU A 72 -37.38 20.03 4.20
N GLU A 73 -37.96 21.05 3.56
CA GLU A 73 -37.30 21.95 2.61
C GLU A 73 -36.67 23.14 3.36
N GLU A 74 -35.37 23.08 3.68
CA GLU A 74 -34.61 24.23 4.17
C GLU A 74 -33.38 24.56 3.30
N GLY A 75 -33.41 25.75 2.70
CA GLY A 75 -32.24 26.62 2.53
C GLY A 75 -31.04 26.11 1.73
N LEU A 76 -31.14 26.08 0.40
CA LEU A 76 -29.95 26.14 -0.47
C LEU A 76 -29.35 27.55 -0.41
N GLU A 77 -28.35 27.76 0.45
CA GLU A 77 -27.41 28.87 0.30
C GLU A 77 -26.34 28.50 -0.74
N GLU A 78 -26.10 29.39 -1.71
CA GLU A 78 -25.13 29.21 -2.78
C GLU A 78 -23.70 29.18 -2.19
N VAL A 79 -23.00 28.05 -2.32
CA VAL A 79 -21.58 27.95 -1.96
C VAL A 79 -20.72 28.21 -3.18
N ASP A 80 -19.81 29.16 -3.03
CA ASP A 80 -18.92 29.73 -4.03
C ASP A 80 -17.86 28.73 -4.54
N GLU A 81 -17.74 28.62 -5.88
CA GLU A 81 -16.81 27.71 -6.57
C GLU A 81 -15.34 28.20 -6.55
N GLU A 82 -14.73 28.39 -5.38
CA GLU A 82 -13.27 28.57 -5.26
C GLU A 82 -12.66 27.71 -4.12
N GLY A 83 -12.01 26.61 -4.49
CA GLY A 83 -11.14 25.82 -3.59
C GLY A 83 -11.70 24.46 -3.17
N GLY A 84 -11.31 23.38 -3.87
CA GLY A 84 -11.85 22.04 -3.63
C GLY A 84 -11.48 21.42 -2.28
N VAL A 85 -12.49 20.84 -1.62
CA VAL A 85 -12.46 20.19 -0.28
C VAL A 85 -11.74 18.83 -0.28
N LEU A 86 -10.50 18.79 -0.78
CA LEU A 86 -9.58 17.64 -0.66
C LEU A 86 -8.52 17.85 0.45
N ASP A 87 -8.64 18.97 1.16
CA ASP A 87 -7.62 19.51 2.06
C ASP A 87 -7.85 19.13 3.53
N GLU A 88 -9.00 18.59 3.93
CA GLU A 88 -9.27 18.27 5.36
C GLU A 88 -8.40 17.14 5.93
N MET A 89 -7.93 16.20 5.08
CA MET A 89 -6.87 15.24 5.48
C MET A 89 -5.48 15.91 5.66
N ARG A 90 -5.35 17.20 5.35
CA ARG A 90 -4.13 18.02 5.46
C ARG A 90 -4.31 19.23 6.39
N PHE A 91 -5.54 19.67 6.67
CA PHE A 91 -5.87 20.87 7.45
C PHE A 91 -6.12 20.61 8.95
N THR A 92 -5.07 20.15 9.63
CA THR A 92 -4.59 21.00 10.74
C THR A 92 -3.60 21.97 10.11
N ALA A 93 -3.77 23.29 10.29
CA ALA A 93 -2.87 24.31 9.74
C ALA A 93 -1.42 23.82 9.75
N THR A 94 -0.82 23.69 8.56
CA THR A 94 0.34 22.83 8.34
C THR A 94 1.47 23.24 9.28
N GLN A 95 1.70 22.45 10.34
CA GLN A 95 2.61 22.79 11.44
C GLN A 95 4.09 22.67 11.03
N TYR A 96 4.38 22.71 9.73
CA TYR A 96 5.69 22.55 9.15
C TYR A 96 5.77 23.17 7.74
N ALA A 97 6.96 23.63 7.38
CA ALA A 97 7.31 24.07 6.04
C ALA A 97 8.31 23.10 5.40
N VAL A 98 8.16 22.83 4.09
CA VAL A 98 9.17 22.10 3.31
C VAL A 98 10.19 23.11 2.79
N LEU A 99 11.47 22.88 3.08
CA LEU A 99 12.58 23.75 2.70
C LEU A 99 13.40 23.13 1.57
N THR A 100 13.73 23.95 0.57
CA THR A 100 14.76 23.65 -0.43
C THR A 100 16.17 23.75 0.18
N MET A 101 17.16 23.14 -0.48
CA MET A 101 18.57 23.22 -0.06
C MET A 101 19.05 24.67 0.09
N ASP A 102 18.63 25.57 -0.80
CA ASP A 102 19.03 26.98 -0.76
C ASP A 102 18.35 27.76 0.39
N GLU A 103 17.11 27.40 0.76
CA GLU A 103 16.45 27.95 1.96
C GLU A 103 17.04 27.44 3.28
N VAL A 104 17.56 26.22 3.30
CA VAL A 104 18.32 25.68 4.44
C VAL A 104 19.68 26.39 4.54
N ARG A 105 20.38 26.58 3.43
CA ARG A 105 21.63 27.36 3.35
C ARG A 105 21.43 28.79 3.82
N ALA A 106 20.41 29.50 3.34
CA ALA A 106 20.13 30.87 3.76
C ALA A 106 19.90 31.00 5.29
N ARG A 107 19.14 30.06 5.89
CA ARG A 107 18.95 29.99 7.35
C ARG A 107 20.24 29.67 8.10
N GLN A 108 21.03 28.73 7.58
CA GLN A 108 22.33 28.35 8.14
C GLN A 108 23.33 29.52 8.07
N GLU A 109 23.38 30.26 6.96
CA GLU A 109 24.17 31.48 6.81
C GLU A 109 23.72 32.57 7.79
N GLU A 110 22.42 32.84 7.95
CA GLU A 110 21.95 33.84 8.94
C GLU A 110 22.33 33.45 10.39
N HIS A 111 22.20 32.18 10.74
CA HIS A 111 22.55 31.67 12.07
C HIS A 111 24.07 31.67 12.30
N THR A 112 24.85 31.23 11.31
CA THR A 112 26.32 31.14 11.41
C THR A 112 27.00 32.49 11.22
N ALA A 113 26.41 33.47 10.54
CA ALA A 113 26.95 34.84 10.43
C ALA A 113 27.16 35.51 11.80
N ARG A 114 26.46 35.06 12.85
CA ARG A 114 26.65 35.52 14.24
C ARG A 114 27.85 34.87 14.95
N VAL A 115 28.49 33.87 14.33
CA VAL A 115 29.58 33.04 14.88
C VAL A 115 30.76 32.88 13.90
N ALA A 116 30.59 33.26 12.63
CA ALA A 116 31.59 33.10 11.56
C ALA A 116 32.92 33.80 11.86
N ASP A 117 32.89 34.93 12.56
CA ASP A 117 34.07 35.65 13.04
C ASP A 117 34.96 34.84 14.01
N LEU A 118 34.41 33.77 14.62
CA LEU A 118 35.09 32.92 15.60
C LEU A 118 35.58 31.59 15.04
N ILE A 119 34.99 31.10 13.94
CA ILE A 119 35.22 29.76 13.41
C ILE A 119 35.36 29.83 11.88
N ALA A 120 36.61 29.82 11.41
CA ALA A 120 36.96 29.92 9.99
C ALA A 120 36.69 28.60 9.21
N LEU A 121 35.44 28.15 9.21
CA LEU A 121 34.95 27.03 8.40
C LEU A 121 34.22 27.55 7.15
N PRO A 122 34.41 26.95 5.96
CA PRO A 122 33.62 27.28 4.78
C PRO A 122 32.12 27.07 5.04
N PRO A 123 31.22 27.99 4.64
CA PRO A 123 29.77 27.86 4.87
C PRO A 123 29.20 26.55 4.33
N GLU A 124 29.73 26.10 3.20
CA GLU A 124 29.36 24.91 2.44
C GLU A 124 29.44 23.60 3.23
N PHE A 125 30.30 23.53 4.26
CA PHE A 125 30.57 22.31 5.03
C PHE A 125 29.64 22.07 6.23
N LEU A 126 28.76 23.03 6.56
CA LEU A 126 27.98 23.02 7.81
C LEU A 126 26.46 22.83 7.62
N VAL A 127 25.96 22.74 6.38
CA VAL A 127 24.52 22.62 6.10
C VAL A 127 23.92 21.35 6.72
N ARG A 128 24.63 20.21 6.58
CA ARG A 128 24.16 18.91 7.07
C ARG A 128 24.09 18.86 8.60
N SER A 129 25.17 19.27 9.28
CA SER A 129 25.24 19.33 10.73
C SER A 129 24.25 20.36 11.31
N TYR A 130 24.05 21.50 10.65
CA TYR A 130 23.04 22.49 11.05
C TYR A 130 21.63 21.89 11.17
N VAL A 131 21.22 21.05 10.21
CA VAL A 131 19.92 20.37 10.26
C VAL A 131 19.92 19.20 11.26
N GLU A 132 21.00 18.42 11.34
CA GLU A 132 21.11 17.29 12.28
C GLU A 132 21.11 17.76 13.76
N GLU A 133 21.74 18.91 14.06
CA GLU A 133 21.73 19.58 15.37
C GLU A 133 20.43 20.35 15.64
N SER A 134 19.65 20.68 14.60
CA SER A 134 18.40 21.40 14.75
C SER A 134 17.34 20.54 15.44
N LYS A 135 16.68 21.14 16.44
CA LYS A 135 15.51 20.55 17.10
C LYS A 135 14.24 20.70 16.27
N ARG A 136 14.23 21.60 15.29
CA ARG A 136 13.04 21.98 14.49
C ARG A 136 13.13 21.54 13.04
N ILE A 137 14.32 21.26 12.50
CA ILE A 137 14.51 20.90 11.08
C ILE A 137 14.92 19.43 10.98
N ARG A 138 14.38 18.72 9.99
CA ARG A 138 14.74 17.34 9.65
C ARG A 138 14.95 17.19 8.15
N TRP A 139 15.96 16.43 7.74
CA TRP A 139 16.11 16.02 6.34
C TRP A 139 14.97 15.09 5.93
N CYS A 140 14.55 15.17 4.67
CA CYS A 140 13.71 14.13 4.07
C CYS A 140 14.53 12.83 3.96
N PRO A 141 14.06 11.69 4.48
CA PRO A 141 14.82 10.43 4.44
C PRO A 141 14.76 9.71 3.07
N ALA A 142 14.07 10.28 2.08
CA ALA A 142 13.98 9.70 0.74
C ALA A 142 15.35 9.69 0.02
N PRO A 143 15.78 8.55 -0.56
CA PRO A 143 17.04 8.47 -1.29
C PRO A 143 17.12 9.52 -2.42
N GLY A 144 18.22 10.28 -2.46
CA GLY A 144 18.45 11.33 -3.46
C GLY A 144 17.65 12.62 -3.25
N CYS A 145 16.86 12.74 -2.18
CA CYS A 145 16.19 13.99 -1.82
C CYS A 145 17.11 14.87 -0.96
N ASP A 146 17.24 16.14 -1.32
CA ASP A 146 18.06 17.17 -0.66
C ASP A 146 17.21 18.19 0.12
N ARG A 147 15.91 17.95 0.26
CA ARG A 147 14.95 18.84 0.93
C ARG A 147 14.85 18.53 2.42
N ALA A 148 14.55 19.56 3.19
CA ALA A 148 14.28 19.45 4.62
C ALA A 148 12.83 19.81 4.96
N VAL A 149 12.42 19.53 6.19
CA VAL A 149 11.15 19.97 6.78
C VAL A 149 11.46 20.70 8.08
N GLU A 150 10.98 21.94 8.21
CA GLU A 150 11.02 22.73 9.44
C GLU A 150 9.66 22.68 10.15
N PHE A 151 9.62 22.32 11.43
CA PHE A 151 8.43 22.27 12.28
C PHE A 151 8.20 23.59 13.02
N ASP A 152 6.96 24.08 13.06
CA ASP A 152 6.61 25.40 13.61
C ASP A 152 6.67 25.47 15.15
N GLY A 153 6.62 24.33 15.84
CA GLY A 153 6.83 24.26 17.29
C GLY A 153 8.30 24.28 17.71
N GLU A 154 8.56 24.27 19.02
CA GLU A 154 9.91 24.35 19.59
C GLU A 154 10.82 23.16 19.25
N LYS A 155 10.23 21.97 19.01
CA LYS A 155 10.96 20.72 18.77
C LYS A 155 10.13 19.67 18.05
N CYS A 156 10.76 18.91 17.15
CA CYS A 156 10.24 17.73 16.47
C CYS A 156 10.12 16.52 17.43
N THR A 157 9.32 16.63 18.48
CA THR A 157 8.97 15.50 19.37
C THR A 157 7.47 15.18 19.37
N VAL A 158 6.69 15.88 18.54
CA VAL A 158 5.27 15.56 18.32
C VAL A 158 5.21 14.49 17.24
N GLN A 159 4.41 13.44 17.45
CA GLN A 159 4.15 12.42 16.44
C GLN A 159 3.27 13.00 15.32
N LEU A 160 3.92 13.70 14.40
CA LEU A 160 3.33 14.35 13.24
C LEU A 160 3.97 13.77 11.98
N ASP A 161 3.13 13.24 11.09
CA ASP A 161 3.56 12.85 9.75
C ASP A 161 3.69 14.12 8.89
N ALA A 162 4.87 14.34 8.33
CA ALA A 162 5.17 15.44 7.42
C ALA A 162 5.44 14.92 6.01
N TRP A 163 4.99 15.68 5.02
CA TRP A 163 5.12 15.34 3.61
C TRP A 163 6.11 16.26 2.92
N CYS A 164 7.19 15.68 2.40
CA CYS A 164 8.11 16.41 1.54
C CYS A 164 7.48 16.60 0.15
N ALA A 165 7.82 17.70 -0.53
CA ALA A 165 7.44 17.97 -1.92
C ALA A 165 8.01 16.96 -2.95
N CYS A 166 8.79 15.95 -2.54
CA CYS A 166 9.14 14.79 -3.37
C CYS A 166 8.11 13.64 -3.28
N GLY A 167 7.03 13.80 -2.50
CA GLY A 167 6.01 12.78 -2.27
C GLY A 167 6.29 11.84 -1.09
N HIS A 168 7.48 11.89 -0.48
CA HIS A 168 7.81 11.04 0.67
C HIS A 168 7.24 11.61 1.98
N GLY A 169 6.47 10.79 2.70
CA GLY A 169 5.91 11.10 4.01
C GLY A 169 6.64 10.38 5.14
N PHE A 170 7.05 11.13 6.17
CA PHE A 170 7.82 10.61 7.31
C PHE A 170 7.37 11.24 8.64
N CYS A 171 7.54 10.54 9.75
CA CYS A 171 7.20 11.03 11.08
C CYS A 171 8.32 11.92 11.64
N LEU A 172 7.98 13.15 12.03
CA LEU A 172 8.96 14.12 12.56
C LEU A 172 9.60 13.69 13.88
N ALA A 173 8.94 12.81 14.66
CA ALA A 173 9.44 12.37 15.97
C ALA A 173 10.47 11.25 15.89
N CYS A 174 10.23 10.21 15.07
CA CYS A 174 11.10 9.03 14.97
C CYS A 174 11.95 8.99 13.69
N GLY A 175 11.59 9.77 12.65
CA GLY A 175 12.27 9.76 11.34
C GLY A 175 11.88 8.60 10.42
N GLU A 176 11.16 7.60 10.92
CA GLU A 176 10.60 6.51 10.11
C GLU A 176 9.48 7.03 9.19
N GLU A 177 9.10 6.22 8.21
CA GLU A 177 7.98 6.48 7.31
C GLU A 177 6.69 6.86 8.05
N ALA A 178 5.89 7.76 7.45
CA ALA A 178 4.62 8.24 7.99
C ALA A 178 3.74 7.09 8.48
N HIS A 179 3.37 7.12 9.77
CA HIS A 179 2.84 5.94 10.44
C HIS A 179 1.61 6.20 11.30
N ARG A 180 0.97 7.37 11.17
CA ARG A 180 -0.37 7.56 11.74
C ARG A 180 -1.34 6.51 11.14
N PRO A 181 -2.22 5.91 11.97
CA PRO A 181 -2.53 6.32 13.35
C PRO A 181 -1.71 5.63 14.46
N VAL A 182 -0.69 4.82 14.14
CA VAL A 182 0.04 3.97 15.08
C VAL A 182 1.16 4.73 15.80
N ALA A 183 1.46 4.38 17.06
CA ALA A 183 2.49 5.01 17.87
C ALA A 183 3.93 4.70 17.42
N CYS A 184 4.87 5.65 17.62
CA CYS A 184 6.29 5.48 17.29
C CYS A 184 6.92 4.24 17.93
N ASP A 185 6.55 3.92 19.17
CA ASP A 185 7.12 2.79 19.91
C ASP A 185 6.73 1.45 19.28
N THR A 186 5.47 1.26 18.93
CA THR A 186 4.97 0.07 18.20
C THR A 186 5.63 -0.09 16.83
N VAL A 187 5.89 1.03 16.14
CA VAL A 187 6.62 1.02 14.86
C VAL A 187 8.07 0.57 15.06
N ARG A 188 8.76 1.09 16.08
CA ARG A 188 10.13 0.68 16.42
C ARG A 188 10.20 -0.82 16.75
N GLU A 189 9.32 -1.30 17.63
CA GLU A 189 9.25 -2.72 18.02
C GLU A 189 9.00 -3.64 16.81
N TRP A 190 8.09 -3.25 15.91
CA TRP A 190 7.80 -4.00 14.69
C TRP A 190 8.98 -4.02 13.72
N LEU A 191 9.65 -2.89 13.51
CA LEU A 191 10.82 -2.79 12.62
C LEU A 191 12.04 -3.54 13.19
N GLU A 192 12.24 -3.52 14.50
CA GLU A 192 13.26 -4.31 15.18
C GLU A 192 12.98 -5.81 15.04
N LYS A 193 11.73 -6.25 15.26
CA LYS A 193 11.32 -7.64 15.05
C LYS A 193 11.48 -8.10 13.59
N ASN A 194 11.22 -7.22 12.62
CA ASN A 194 11.43 -7.55 11.20
C ASN A 194 12.91 -7.71 10.83
N ARG A 195 13.84 -7.14 11.62
CA ARG A 195 15.28 -7.35 11.45
C ARG A 195 15.71 -8.69 12.06
N SER A 196 15.23 -9.03 13.26
CA SER A 196 15.54 -10.32 13.91
C SER A 196 14.99 -11.51 13.13
N ASP A 197 13.73 -11.45 12.68
CA ASP A 197 13.03 -12.56 12.03
C ASP A 197 13.22 -12.56 10.49
N SER A 198 14.25 -11.87 9.98
CA SER A 198 14.41 -11.51 8.57
C SER A 198 14.51 -12.70 7.61
N GLU A 199 15.17 -13.80 7.99
CA GLU A 199 15.24 -15.02 7.15
C GLU A 199 13.87 -15.68 6.99
N THR A 200 13.08 -15.72 8.07
CA THR A 200 11.70 -16.23 8.08
C THR A 200 10.78 -15.35 7.25
N ALA A 201 10.93 -14.03 7.35
CA ALA A 201 10.22 -13.05 6.53
C ALA A 201 10.56 -13.16 5.03
N GLN A 202 11.83 -13.38 4.68
CA GLN A 202 12.29 -13.39 3.29
C GLN A 202 11.82 -14.63 2.52
N TRP A 203 11.68 -15.79 3.18
CA TRP A 203 11.07 -16.99 2.59
C TRP A 203 9.60 -16.77 2.18
N VAL A 204 8.87 -15.97 2.96
CA VAL A 204 7.43 -15.69 2.77
C VAL A 204 7.16 -14.65 1.68
N LEU A 205 8.14 -13.81 1.35
CA LEU A 205 8.03 -12.74 0.35
C LEU A 205 8.06 -13.21 -1.11
N ALA A 206 7.95 -14.52 -1.38
CA ALA A 206 7.81 -15.03 -2.73
C ALA A 206 6.64 -14.34 -3.49
N ASN A 207 6.96 -13.64 -4.57
CA ASN A 207 5.97 -12.87 -5.36
C ASN A 207 4.97 -13.75 -6.15
N THR A 208 5.08 -15.07 -6.02
CA THR A 208 4.25 -16.08 -6.68
C THR A 208 3.52 -16.92 -5.64
N LYS A 209 2.18 -16.89 -5.65
CA LYS A 209 1.32 -17.82 -4.88
C LYS A 209 0.60 -18.77 -5.85
N HIS A 210 0.18 -19.93 -5.37
CA HIS A 210 -0.62 -20.87 -6.17
C HIS A 210 -2.12 -20.55 -6.05
N CYS A 211 -2.86 -20.67 -7.17
CA CYS A 211 -4.32 -20.60 -7.16
C CYS A 211 -4.91 -21.67 -6.22
N PRO A 212 -5.82 -21.34 -5.29
CA PRO A 212 -6.38 -22.32 -4.34
C PRO A 212 -7.16 -23.45 -5.03
N GLU A 213 -7.78 -23.16 -6.18
CA GLU A 213 -8.60 -24.12 -6.93
C GLU A 213 -7.76 -25.02 -7.86
N CYS A 214 -6.99 -24.43 -8.77
CA CYS A 214 -6.27 -25.18 -9.82
C CYS A 214 -4.76 -25.34 -9.59
N ARG A 215 -4.21 -24.77 -8.51
CA ARG A 215 -2.78 -24.75 -8.16
C ARG A 215 -1.81 -24.18 -9.20
N ARG A 216 -2.30 -23.55 -10.27
CA ARG A 216 -1.48 -22.77 -11.21
C ARG A 216 -0.73 -21.66 -10.44
N PRO A 217 0.58 -21.45 -10.65
CA PRO A 217 1.30 -20.32 -10.08
C PRO A 217 0.75 -19.00 -10.64
N ILE A 218 0.59 -18.00 -9.77
CA ILE A 218 0.11 -16.66 -10.08
C ILE A 218 1.11 -15.68 -9.48
N GLU A 219 1.65 -14.80 -10.32
CA GLU A 219 2.43 -13.62 -9.92
C GLU A 219 1.51 -12.42 -9.73
N LYS A 220 1.74 -11.61 -8.69
CA LYS A 220 0.91 -10.42 -8.41
C LYS A 220 1.41 -9.20 -9.17
N ASN A 221 0.80 -8.93 -10.33
CA ASN A 221 1.07 -7.76 -11.18
C ASN A 221 0.06 -6.60 -11.00
N GLN A 222 -0.93 -6.75 -10.11
CA GLN A 222 -2.00 -5.79 -9.83
C GLN A 222 -1.94 -5.29 -8.38
N GLY A 223 -2.51 -4.12 -8.13
CA GLY A 223 -2.56 -3.47 -6.82
C GLY A 223 -3.58 -4.12 -5.89
N CYS A 224 -4.81 -4.35 -6.35
CA CYS A 224 -5.92 -4.91 -5.58
C CYS A 224 -5.62 -6.31 -5.00
N MET A 225 -6.25 -6.68 -3.87
CA MET A 225 -6.12 -8.01 -3.25
C MET A 225 -7.16 -9.02 -3.75
N HIS A 226 -8.23 -8.56 -4.39
CA HIS A 226 -9.14 -9.43 -5.15
C HIS A 226 -8.42 -9.95 -6.39
N MET A 227 -8.14 -11.25 -6.44
CA MET A 227 -7.51 -11.92 -7.56
C MET A 227 -8.50 -12.80 -8.31
N THR A 228 -8.38 -12.86 -9.64
CA THR A 228 -9.15 -13.75 -10.51
C THR A 228 -8.19 -14.62 -11.28
N CYS A 229 -8.27 -15.94 -11.14
CA CYS A 229 -7.37 -16.86 -11.82
C CYS A 229 -7.62 -16.83 -13.34
N SER A 230 -6.53 -16.81 -14.12
CA SER A 230 -6.58 -16.89 -15.59
C SER A 230 -7.41 -18.08 -16.10
N PRO A 231 -8.06 -17.97 -17.29
CA PRO A 231 -8.78 -19.08 -17.92
C PRO A 231 -7.92 -20.35 -18.08
N PRO A 232 -8.53 -21.55 -18.03
CA PRO A 232 -9.96 -21.80 -17.90
C PRO A 232 -10.54 -21.67 -16.49
N CYS A 233 -9.71 -21.49 -15.45
CA CYS A 233 -10.14 -21.63 -14.05
C CYS A 233 -11.11 -20.52 -13.57
N LYS A 234 -10.83 -19.24 -13.84
CA LYS A 234 -11.68 -18.07 -13.48
C LYS A 234 -12.04 -17.91 -11.98
N HIS A 235 -11.52 -18.74 -11.08
CA HIS A 235 -11.80 -18.68 -9.64
C HIS A 235 -11.36 -17.34 -9.03
N GLN A 236 -12.22 -16.73 -8.20
CA GLN A 236 -11.98 -15.45 -7.54
C GLN A 236 -11.65 -15.64 -6.05
N PHE A 237 -10.52 -15.10 -5.61
CA PHE A 237 -9.99 -15.31 -4.26
C PHE A 237 -9.23 -14.07 -3.74
N CYS A 238 -9.04 -13.99 -2.42
CA CYS A 238 -8.21 -12.96 -1.78
C CYS A 238 -6.74 -13.38 -1.75
N TRP A 239 -5.83 -12.50 -2.19
CA TRP A 239 -4.39 -12.76 -2.21
C TRP A 239 -3.76 -13.03 -0.81
N LEU A 240 -4.37 -12.46 0.24
CA LEU A 240 -3.88 -12.59 1.61
C LEU A 240 -4.20 -13.97 2.19
N CYS A 241 -5.49 -14.32 2.30
CA CYS A 241 -5.93 -15.56 2.96
C CYS A 241 -6.12 -16.76 2.01
N LEU A 242 -6.03 -16.56 0.69
CA LEU A 242 -6.37 -17.54 -0.36
C LEU A 242 -7.82 -18.09 -0.28
N GLY A 243 -8.68 -17.45 0.50
CA GLY A 243 -10.11 -17.76 0.60
C GLY A 243 -10.92 -17.17 -0.57
N PRO A 244 -12.10 -17.74 -0.88
CA PRO A 244 -12.94 -17.31 -2.00
C PRO A 244 -13.41 -15.86 -1.81
N TRP A 245 -13.40 -15.07 -2.88
CA TRP A 245 -13.64 -13.62 -2.78
C TRP A 245 -15.04 -13.30 -2.25
N GLY A 246 -16.09 -13.92 -2.81
CA GLY A 246 -17.48 -13.64 -2.44
C GLY A 246 -17.88 -13.95 -0.98
N LYS A 247 -16.98 -14.47 -0.14
CA LYS A 247 -17.17 -14.50 1.32
C LYS A 247 -16.80 -13.18 2.00
N HIS A 248 -15.89 -12.38 1.42
CA HIS A 248 -15.45 -11.09 1.95
C HIS A 248 -16.55 -10.01 1.86
N ASP A 249 -17.42 -10.12 0.86
CA ASP A 249 -18.62 -9.28 0.69
C ASP A 249 -19.70 -9.58 1.74
N GLY A 250 -19.66 -10.76 2.38
CA GLY A 250 -20.53 -11.15 3.47
C GLY A 250 -20.04 -10.65 4.84
N GLY A 251 -20.97 -10.22 5.70
CA GLY A 251 -20.63 -9.69 7.03
C GLY A 251 -19.95 -10.68 7.99
N ASN A 252 -19.98 -11.99 7.71
CA ASN A 252 -19.55 -13.05 8.64
C ASN A 252 -18.14 -13.63 8.34
N TYR A 253 -17.34 -13.02 7.47
CA TYR A 253 -15.97 -13.47 7.17
C TYR A 253 -14.96 -12.35 7.44
N ASN A 254 -14.12 -12.54 8.46
CA ASN A 254 -12.97 -11.69 8.77
C ASN A 254 -11.68 -12.37 8.32
N CYS A 255 -11.03 -11.84 7.29
CA CYS A 255 -9.76 -12.40 6.78
C CYS A 255 -8.52 -11.81 7.48
N ASN A 256 -8.71 -10.78 8.32
CA ASN A 256 -7.68 -10.08 9.07
C ASN A 256 -7.42 -10.69 10.47
N THR A 257 -8.43 -11.28 11.12
CA THR A 257 -8.31 -11.96 12.42
C THR A 257 -7.29 -13.10 12.40
N TYR A 258 -6.41 -13.17 13.41
CA TYR A 258 -5.54 -14.33 13.62
C TYR A 258 -6.24 -15.38 14.50
N ASN A 259 -6.59 -16.54 13.92
CA ASN A 259 -7.31 -17.59 14.63
C ASN A 259 -6.38 -18.70 15.14
N ALA A 260 -6.04 -18.65 16.44
CA ALA A 260 -5.17 -19.61 17.10
C ALA A 260 -5.79 -21.00 17.34
N ALA A 261 -7.10 -21.20 17.10
CA ALA A 261 -7.84 -22.42 17.48
C ALA A 261 -7.50 -23.68 16.65
N ARG A 262 -6.48 -23.63 15.77
CA ARG A 262 -6.08 -24.78 14.94
C ARG A 262 -5.12 -25.76 15.64
N ALA A 263 -4.86 -25.57 16.93
CA ALA A 263 -3.85 -26.30 17.72
C ALA A 263 -4.40 -26.93 19.02
N GLU A 264 -5.63 -27.42 19.03
CA GLU A 264 -6.17 -28.15 20.19
C GLU A 264 -5.79 -29.63 20.18
N GLY A 265 -4.63 -29.94 20.78
CA GLY A 265 -4.14 -31.29 21.04
C GLY A 265 -3.63 -31.44 22.47
N LYS A 266 -3.61 -32.67 23.01
CA LYS A 266 -2.97 -32.97 24.30
C LYS A 266 -1.47 -33.14 24.09
N TYR A 267 -0.72 -32.04 24.17
CA TYR A 267 0.73 -32.02 24.00
C TYR A 267 1.50 -32.35 25.29
N THR A 268 2.65 -33.00 25.16
CA THR A 268 3.69 -33.04 26.19
C THR A 268 4.34 -31.65 26.36
N LYS A 269 5.21 -31.47 27.37
CA LYS A 269 5.83 -30.16 27.66
C LYS A 269 6.74 -29.66 26.52
N GLU A 270 7.41 -30.58 25.81
CA GLU A 270 8.28 -30.27 24.68
C GLU A 270 7.46 -30.01 23.40
N GLU A 271 6.45 -30.83 23.14
CA GLU A 271 5.50 -30.57 22.04
C GLU A 271 4.72 -29.27 22.26
N LEU A 272 4.39 -28.90 23.51
CA LEU A 272 3.76 -27.63 23.84
C LEU A 272 4.71 -26.46 23.55
N ARG A 273 6.00 -26.56 23.91
CA ARG A 273 7.01 -25.55 23.53
C ARG A 273 7.14 -25.45 22.02
N ARG A 274 7.20 -26.57 21.30
CA ARG A 274 7.30 -26.59 19.82
C ARG A 274 6.03 -26.03 19.16
N ALA A 275 4.85 -26.32 19.70
CA ALA A 275 3.58 -25.77 19.25
C ALA A 275 3.44 -24.28 19.58
N GLN A 276 3.94 -23.81 20.73
CA GLN A 276 3.98 -22.39 21.09
C GLN A 276 4.97 -21.61 20.22
N ALA A 277 6.18 -22.12 20.01
CA ALA A 277 7.15 -21.55 19.08
C ALA A 277 6.57 -21.46 17.67
N LYS A 278 5.97 -22.55 17.17
CA LYS A 278 5.26 -22.55 15.89
C LYS A 278 4.11 -21.53 15.87
N ALA A 279 3.26 -21.48 16.90
CA ALA A 279 2.14 -20.54 16.95
C ALA A 279 2.58 -19.07 17.05
N SER A 280 3.76 -18.79 17.62
CA SER A 280 4.35 -17.45 17.64
C SER A 280 4.90 -17.04 16.27
N VAL A 281 5.53 -17.98 15.54
CA VAL A 281 5.96 -17.78 14.16
C VAL A 281 4.75 -17.64 13.22
N ASP A 282 3.78 -18.56 13.27
CA ASP A 282 2.54 -18.51 12.46
C ASP A 282 1.78 -17.19 12.68
N ARG A 283 1.76 -16.68 13.93
CA ARG A 283 1.21 -15.35 14.26
C ARG A 283 2.01 -14.23 13.63
N TYR A 284 3.34 -14.22 13.78
CA TYR A 284 4.20 -13.20 13.16
C TYR A 284 4.01 -13.17 11.64
N LEU A 285 4.05 -14.33 10.98
CA LEU A 285 3.85 -14.48 9.55
C LEU A 285 2.50 -13.94 9.08
N HIS A 286 1.41 -14.21 9.81
CA HIS A 286 0.07 -13.69 9.49
C HIS A 286 0.04 -12.16 9.43
N TYR A 287 0.66 -11.47 10.39
CA TYR A 287 0.70 -10.00 10.39
C TYR A 287 1.75 -9.45 9.40
N TYR A 288 2.89 -10.13 9.25
CA TYR A 288 3.97 -9.74 8.33
C TYR A 288 3.55 -9.82 6.86
N GLU A 289 2.88 -10.91 6.44
CA GLU A 289 2.36 -11.05 5.09
C GLU A 289 1.46 -9.87 4.70
N ARG A 290 0.57 -9.47 5.61
CA ARG A 290 -0.38 -8.38 5.38
C ARG A 290 0.34 -7.04 5.37
N TRP A 291 1.16 -6.74 6.38
CA TRP A 291 2.01 -5.54 6.43
C TRP A 291 2.80 -5.34 5.11
N GLY A 292 3.50 -6.37 4.64
CA GLY A 292 4.27 -6.32 3.40
C GLY A 292 3.40 -6.26 2.13
N ALA A 293 2.26 -6.95 2.10
CA ALA A 293 1.35 -6.92 0.96
C ALA A 293 0.68 -5.56 0.77
N HIS A 294 0.28 -4.88 1.86
CA HIS A 294 -0.24 -3.51 1.78
C HIS A 294 0.83 -2.53 1.26
N GLU A 295 2.11 -2.73 1.58
CA GLU A 295 3.19 -1.92 0.99
C GLU A 295 3.34 -2.14 -0.52
N ARG A 296 3.40 -3.40 -0.98
CA ARG A 296 3.47 -3.70 -2.43
C ARG A 296 2.24 -3.17 -3.18
N SER A 297 1.06 -3.25 -2.58
CA SER A 297 -0.19 -2.71 -3.14
C SER A 297 -0.19 -1.18 -3.20
N ARG A 298 0.38 -0.51 -2.19
CA ARG A 298 0.59 0.95 -2.17
C ARG A 298 1.55 1.39 -3.26
N GLN A 299 2.69 0.73 -3.39
CA GLN A 299 3.69 1.05 -4.41
C GLN A 299 3.06 0.96 -5.82
N LYS A 300 2.30 -0.10 -6.08
CA LYS A 300 1.55 -0.24 -7.34
C LYS A 300 0.50 0.86 -7.55
N ALA A 301 -0.21 1.27 -6.50
CA ALA A 301 -1.15 2.39 -6.56
C ALA A 301 -0.46 3.74 -6.82
N LEU A 302 0.75 3.95 -6.33
CA LEU A 302 1.57 5.14 -6.62
C LEU A 302 2.09 5.14 -8.06
N GLU A 303 2.49 3.98 -8.60
CA GLU A 303 2.84 3.82 -10.02
C GLU A 303 1.66 4.13 -10.94
N ASP A 304 0.48 3.60 -10.64
CA ASP A 304 -0.74 3.90 -11.40
C ASP A 304 -1.13 5.39 -11.28
N LYS A 305 -0.97 5.98 -10.09
CA LYS A 305 -1.16 7.43 -9.88
C LYS A 305 -0.23 8.25 -10.79
N VAL A 306 1.03 7.86 -10.96
CA VAL A 306 1.98 8.53 -11.86
C VAL A 306 1.60 8.28 -13.32
N ALA A 307 1.23 7.06 -13.68
CA ALA A 307 0.83 6.71 -15.05
C ALA A 307 -0.45 7.44 -15.53
N LEU A 308 -1.31 7.86 -14.61
CA LEU A 308 -2.57 8.59 -14.87
C LEU A 308 -2.50 10.08 -14.49
N GLY A 309 -1.42 10.54 -13.87
CA GLY A 309 -1.18 11.94 -13.54
C GLY A 309 -1.03 12.80 -14.79
N LYS A 310 -0.90 14.12 -14.62
CA LYS A 310 -0.93 15.10 -15.73
C LYS A 310 0.06 14.82 -16.87
N ASP A 311 1.26 14.33 -16.53
CA ASP A 311 2.31 13.95 -17.50
C ASP A 311 2.38 12.41 -17.70
N GLY A 312 1.31 11.69 -17.36
CA GLY A 312 1.25 10.24 -17.26
C GLY A 312 0.94 9.54 -18.58
N ALA A 313 1.75 8.53 -18.92
CA ALA A 313 1.69 7.82 -20.21
C ALA A 313 0.38 7.05 -20.50
N GLN A 314 -0.53 6.89 -19.54
CA GLN A 314 -1.86 6.30 -19.76
C GLN A 314 -2.97 7.35 -19.89
N ARG A 315 -2.73 8.62 -19.55
CA ARG A 315 -3.78 9.63 -19.40
C ARG A 315 -4.52 9.93 -20.71
N GLU A 316 -3.78 10.20 -21.79
CA GLU A 316 -4.34 10.43 -23.13
C GLU A 316 -5.21 9.26 -23.60
N ALA A 317 -4.71 8.02 -23.46
CA ALA A 317 -5.43 6.81 -23.89
C ALA A 317 -6.73 6.57 -23.09
N VAL A 318 -6.71 6.87 -21.79
CA VAL A 318 -7.91 6.78 -20.92
C VAL A 318 -8.91 7.89 -21.25
N ALA A 319 -8.43 9.11 -21.51
CA ALA A 319 -9.27 10.25 -21.90
C ALA A 319 -9.97 9.97 -23.25
N ALA A 320 -9.22 9.47 -24.23
CA ALA A 320 -9.74 9.06 -25.54
C ALA A 320 -10.79 7.95 -25.41
N ALA A 321 -10.54 6.90 -24.62
CA ALA A 321 -11.50 5.81 -24.41
C ALA A 321 -12.83 6.30 -23.84
N PHE A 322 -12.79 7.16 -22.82
CA PHE A 322 -13.98 7.79 -22.22
C PHE A 322 -14.59 8.90 -23.09
N GLY A 323 -13.86 9.44 -24.07
CA GLY A 323 -14.32 10.51 -24.95
C GLY A 323 -14.32 11.89 -24.29
N VAL A 324 -13.47 12.10 -23.29
CA VAL A 324 -13.40 13.33 -22.47
C VAL A 324 -12.05 14.03 -22.61
N VAL A 325 -11.97 15.29 -22.18
CA VAL A 325 -10.69 16.00 -22.10
C VAL A 325 -9.87 15.50 -20.91
N GLU A 326 -8.54 15.50 -21.05
CA GLU A 326 -7.65 14.97 -20.00
C GLU A 326 -7.84 15.63 -18.63
N THR A 327 -8.24 16.90 -18.56
CA THR A 327 -8.50 17.60 -17.29
C THR A 327 -9.67 17.01 -16.50
N GLU A 328 -10.60 16.31 -17.13
CA GLU A 328 -11.68 15.62 -16.41
C GLU A 328 -11.20 14.41 -15.60
N LEU A 329 -9.99 13.89 -15.85
CA LEU A 329 -9.46 12.68 -15.22
C LEU A 329 -8.83 12.91 -13.83
N ASP A 330 -8.85 14.11 -13.28
CA ASP A 330 -8.24 14.42 -11.96
C ASP A 330 -8.83 13.57 -10.81
N PHE A 331 -10.08 13.08 -10.94
CA PHE A 331 -10.69 12.15 -9.97
C PHE A 331 -9.98 10.78 -9.91
N LEU A 332 -9.31 10.33 -11.00
CA LEU A 332 -8.50 9.11 -10.99
C LEU A 332 -7.24 9.29 -10.16
N GLU A 333 -6.57 10.44 -10.29
CA GLU A 333 -5.37 10.75 -9.50
C GLU A 333 -5.71 10.85 -8.01
N GLU A 334 -6.84 11.46 -7.67
CA GLU A 334 -7.36 11.53 -6.29
C GLU A 334 -7.73 10.15 -5.75
N ALA A 335 -8.43 9.31 -6.52
CA ALA A 335 -8.78 7.96 -6.11
C ALA A 335 -7.53 7.12 -5.79
N TYR A 336 -6.50 7.17 -6.64
CA TYR A 336 -5.25 6.45 -6.40
C TYR A 336 -4.43 7.05 -5.25
N ARG A 337 -4.45 8.38 -5.05
CA ARG A 337 -3.88 9.01 -3.84
C ARG A 337 -4.57 8.47 -2.58
N GLN A 338 -5.89 8.43 -2.56
CA GLN A 338 -6.66 7.89 -1.44
C GLN A 338 -6.35 6.40 -1.20
N VAL A 339 -6.24 5.58 -2.27
CA VAL A 339 -5.81 4.17 -2.15
C VAL A 339 -4.43 4.08 -1.49
N ALA A 340 -3.44 4.86 -1.95
CA ALA A 340 -2.09 4.82 -1.40
C ALA A 340 -2.04 5.22 0.09
N GLU A 341 -2.80 6.26 0.50
CA GLU A 341 -2.97 6.66 1.90
C GLU A 341 -3.57 5.54 2.75
N CYS A 342 -4.68 4.96 2.29
CA CYS A 342 -5.37 3.87 2.97
C CYS A 342 -4.50 2.61 3.10
N ARG A 343 -3.70 2.27 2.07
CA ARG A 343 -2.74 1.16 2.15
C ARG A 343 -1.65 1.40 3.18
N ARG A 344 -1.10 2.62 3.28
CA ARG A 344 -0.12 2.98 4.33
C ARG A 344 -0.72 2.81 5.72
N MET A 345 -1.94 3.31 5.93
CA MET A 345 -2.63 3.17 7.21
C MET A 345 -2.86 1.70 7.57
N LEU A 346 -3.39 0.86 6.66
CA LEU A 346 -3.58 -0.57 6.95
C LEU A 346 -2.28 -1.33 7.22
N ARG A 347 -1.21 -1.05 6.48
CA ARG A 347 0.12 -1.61 6.76
C ARG A 347 0.48 -1.41 8.23
N TRP A 348 0.39 -0.18 8.73
CA TRP A 348 0.70 0.09 10.12
C TRP A 348 -0.32 -0.49 11.10
N THR A 349 -1.63 -0.51 10.77
CA THR A 349 -2.60 -1.15 11.68
C THR A 349 -2.36 -2.66 11.85
N TYR A 350 -1.78 -3.37 10.87
CA TYR A 350 -1.32 -4.75 11.09
C TYR A 350 -0.13 -4.85 12.06
N ALA A 351 0.82 -3.92 12.01
CA ALA A 351 1.89 -3.86 13.02
C ALA A 351 1.30 -3.64 14.43
N PHE A 352 0.32 -2.73 14.56
CA PHE A 352 -0.40 -2.51 15.83
C PHE A 352 -1.18 -3.74 16.31
N GLY A 353 -1.93 -4.40 15.42
CA GLY A 353 -2.69 -5.61 15.75
C GLY A 353 -1.82 -6.75 16.29
N TYR A 354 -0.56 -6.84 15.87
CA TYR A 354 0.40 -7.81 16.42
C TYR A 354 0.75 -7.54 17.90
N TYR A 355 0.69 -6.30 18.39
CA TYR A 355 0.97 -5.97 19.79
C TYR A 355 -0.30 -5.72 20.62
N LEU A 356 -1.50 -5.96 20.06
CA LEU A 356 -2.77 -5.71 20.73
C LEU A 356 -3.24 -6.92 21.57
N ASP A 357 -2.85 -6.94 22.84
CA ASP A 357 -3.13 -8.04 23.79
C ASP A 357 -4.45 -7.92 24.56
N ASP A 358 -5.14 -6.79 24.48
CA ASP A 358 -6.46 -6.59 25.06
C ASP A 358 -7.56 -7.16 24.12
N PRO A 359 -8.32 -8.21 24.52
CA PRO A 359 -9.31 -8.84 23.65
C PRO A 359 -10.46 -7.90 23.28
N ALA A 360 -10.96 -7.10 24.22
CA ALA A 360 -12.14 -6.27 23.98
C ALA A 360 -11.80 -5.10 23.05
N LYS A 361 -10.57 -4.54 23.19
CA LYS A 361 -10.04 -3.59 22.22
C LYS A 361 -9.70 -4.23 20.88
N ARG A 362 -9.29 -5.50 20.86
CA ARG A 362 -9.01 -6.26 19.63
C ARG A 362 -10.26 -6.47 18.82
N ASP A 363 -11.38 -6.86 19.42
CA ASP A 363 -12.64 -7.10 18.70
C ASP A 363 -13.09 -5.81 17.97
N LEU A 364 -13.17 -4.67 18.68
CA LEU A 364 -13.47 -3.36 18.07
C LEU A 364 -12.44 -2.96 16.99
N PHE A 365 -11.16 -3.18 17.24
CA PHE A 365 -10.10 -2.88 16.28
C PHE A 365 -10.22 -3.71 15.00
N GLU A 366 -10.47 -5.02 15.11
CA GLU A 366 -10.61 -5.93 13.98
C GLU A 366 -11.85 -5.61 13.14
N ASP A 367 -12.95 -5.18 13.76
CA ASP A 367 -14.15 -4.69 13.07
C ASP A 367 -13.89 -3.38 12.30
N LEU A 368 -13.25 -2.40 12.93
CA LEU A 368 -12.87 -1.13 12.28
C LEU A 368 -11.91 -1.36 11.12
N GLN A 369 -10.90 -2.22 11.31
CA GLN A 369 -9.94 -2.59 10.26
C GLN A 369 -10.63 -3.35 9.11
N SER A 370 -11.59 -4.23 9.41
CA SER A 370 -12.34 -5.00 8.41
C SER A 370 -13.22 -4.10 7.53
N GLN A 371 -13.91 -3.12 8.12
CA GLN A 371 -14.69 -2.12 7.37
C GLN A 371 -13.78 -1.26 6.48
N ALA A 372 -12.66 -0.80 7.02
CA ALA A 372 -11.67 -0.02 6.28
C ALA A 372 -11.11 -0.82 5.09
N ASP A 373 -10.67 -2.07 5.29
CA ASP A 373 -10.13 -2.94 4.22
C ASP A 373 -11.17 -3.23 3.13
N LYS A 374 -12.41 -3.60 3.49
CA LYS A 374 -13.50 -3.81 2.53
C LYS A 374 -13.80 -2.57 1.69
N SER A 375 -13.80 -1.38 2.29
CA SER A 375 -14.00 -0.12 1.56
C SER A 375 -12.84 0.18 0.60
N LEU A 376 -11.60 -0.11 1.01
CA LEU A 376 -10.40 0.09 0.20
C LEU A 376 -10.31 -0.88 -0.97
N GLU A 377 -10.66 -2.15 -0.80
CA GLU A 377 -10.63 -3.12 -1.90
C GLU A 377 -11.69 -2.78 -2.96
N ARG A 378 -12.89 -2.36 -2.56
CA ARG A 378 -13.92 -1.87 -3.50
C ARG A 378 -13.45 -0.65 -4.28
N LEU A 379 -12.81 0.31 -3.62
CA LEU A 379 -12.20 1.48 -4.27
C LEU A 379 -11.09 1.06 -5.25
N HIS A 380 -10.15 0.23 -4.80
CA HIS A 380 -9.00 -0.18 -5.60
C HIS A 380 -9.41 -1.04 -6.81
N GLU A 381 -10.38 -1.95 -6.66
CA GLU A 381 -10.94 -2.72 -7.77
C GLU A 381 -11.64 -1.82 -8.79
N CYS A 382 -12.43 -0.84 -8.34
CA CYS A 382 -13.08 0.09 -9.26
C CYS A 382 -12.05 0.95 -10.00
N ALA A 383 -11.06 1.50 -9.28
CA ALA A 383 -9.98 2.28 -9.86
C ALA A 383 -9.19 1.47 -10.90
N GLU A 384 -8.70 0.28 -10.53
CA GLU A 384 -7.78 -0.54 -11.33
C GLU A 384 -8.52 -1.36 -12.40
N LYS A 385 -9.44 -2.25 -12.00
CA LYS A 385 -10.00 -3.27 -12.89
C LYS A 385 -11.20 -2.79 -13.68
N ASP A 386 -12.13 -2.06 -13.07
CA ASP A 386 -13.30 -1.57 -13.81
C ASP A 386 -12.86 -0.56 -14.89
N ARG A 387 -11.92 0.34 -14.56
CA ARG A 387 -11.25 1.19 -15.56
C ARG A 387 -10.60 0.35 -16.67
N ALA A 388 -9.78 -0.65 -16.33
CA ALA A 388 -9.07 -1.44 -17.33
C ALA A 388 -10.02 -2.20 -18.28
N LYS A 389 -11.17 -2.70 -17.77
CA LYS A 389 -12.23 -3.28 -18.62
C LYS A 389 -12.80 -2.24 -19.59
N LEU A 390 -13.19 -1.07 -19.10
CA LEU A 390 -13.76 0.00 -19.93
C LEU A 390 -12.80 0.47 -21.03
N VAL A 391 -11.51 0.63 -20.70
CA VAL A 391 -10.47 0.99 -21.68
C VAL A 391 -10.26 -0.12 -22.71
N ALA A 392 -10.30 -1.40 -22.30
CA ALA A 392 -10.20 -2.53 -23.22
C ALA A 392 -11.44 -2.67 -24.11
N GLU A 393 -12.63 -2.42 -23.57
CA GLU A 393 -13.92 -2.42 -24.30
C GLU A 393 -13.99 -1.30 -25.35
N ALA A 394 -13.32 -0.16 -25.12
CA ALA A 394 -13.24 0.92 -26.09
C ALA A 394 -12.43 0.55 -27.34
N GLY A 395 -11.54 -0.44 -27.28
CA GLY A 395 -10.78 -0.93 -28.45
C GLY A 395 -9.86 0.07 -29.13
N GLY A 396 -9.64 1.26 -28.54
CA GLY A 396 -8.96 2.40 -29.16
C GLY A 396 -9.88 3.36 -29.93
N GLU A 397 -11.20 3.11 -29.95
CA GLU A 397 -12.19 4.02 -30.53
C GLU A 397 -12.54 5.14 -29.54
N HIS A 398 -12.45 6.39 -30.00
CA HIS A 398 -12.66 7.56 -29.15
C HIS A 398 -14.12 7.69 -28.69
N GLY A 399 -14.34 7.71 -27.37
CA GLY A 399 -15.66 7.85 -26.75
C GLY A 399 -16.55 6.61 -26.84
N ALA A 400 -16.01 5.45 -27.24
CA ALA A 400 -16.78 4.21 -27.38
C ALA A 400 -17.41 3.70 -26.06
N VAL A 401 -16.94 4.20 -24.91
CA VAL A 401 -17.52 3.92 -23.58
C VAL A 401 -17.99 5.17 -22.83
N ALA A 402 -18.28 6.27 -23.54
CA ALA A 402 -18.73 7.54 -22.94
C ALA A 402 -19.99 7.39 -22.05
N ASP A 403 -20.99 6.61 -22.49
CA ASP A 403 -22.19 6.34 -21.68
C ASP A 403 -21.85 5.63 -20.36
N LYS A 404 -20.89 4.69 -20.38
CA LYS A 404 -20.43 3.96 -19.19
C LYS A 404 -19.55 4.83 -18.28
N TYR A 405 -18.85 5.81 -18.83
CA TYR A 405 -18.08 6.79 -18.06
C TYR A 405 -18.99 7.61 -17.12
N LEU A 406 -20.20 7.94 -17.56
CA LEU A 406 -21.19 8.67 -16.75
C LEU A 406 -21.60 7.90 -15.47
N GLU A 407 -21.59 6.57 -15.48
CA GLU A 407 -21.78 5.74 -14.28
C GLU A 407 -20.48 5.54 -13.49
N PHE A 408 -19.36 5.34 -14.20
CA PHE A 408 -18.05 5.05 -13.62
C PHE A 408 -17.50 6.20 -12.76
N ARG A 409 -17.54 7.44 -13.26
CA ARG A 409 -17.00 8.62 -12.55
C ARG A 409 -17.66 8.86 -11.18
N PRO A 410 -19.00 8.94 -11.04
CA PRO A 410 -19.64 9.11 -9.75
C PRO A 410 -19.47 7.88 -8.84
N LYS A 411 -19.48 6.66 -9.39
CA LYS A 411 -19.18 5.42 -8.63
C LYS A 411 -17.81 5.49 -7.97
N LEU A 412 -16.76 5.83 -8.72
CA LEU A 412 -15.40 5.90 -8.19
C LEU A 412 -15.24 7.04 -7.18
N SER A 413 -15.84 8.20 -7.46
CA SER A 413 -15.81 9.36 -6.56
C SER A 413 -16.49 9.05 -5.22
N SER A 414 -17.66 8.39 -5.26
CA SER A 414 -18.38 7.92 -4.07
C SER A 414 -17.56 6.90 -3.26
N LEU A 415 -16.98 5.89 -3.91
CA LEU A 415 -16.10 4.92 -3.26
C LEU A 415 -14.87 5.57 -2.62
N THR A 416 -14.34 6.63 -3.23
CA THR A 416 -13.20 7.40 -2.70
C THR A 416 -13.57 8.07 -1.37
N THR A 417 -14.72 8.74 -1.32
CA THR A 417 -15.24 9.37 -0.09
C THR A 417 -15.61 8.33 0.98
N VAL A 418 -16.26 7.22 0.61
CA VAL A 418 -16.60 6.14 1.56
C VAL A 418 -15.34 5.55 2.20
N ALA A 419 -14.31 5.26 1.41
CA ALA A 419 -13.03 4.80 1.94
C ALA A 419 -12.40 5.85 2.86
N ARG A 420 -12.37 7.12 2.46
CA ARG A 420 -11.86 8.23 3.29
C ARG A 420 -12.50 8.24 4.68
N ASN A 421 -13.83 8.19 4.74
CA ASN A 421 -14.61 8.24 5.98
C ASN A 421 -14.32 7.04 6.91
N HIS A 422 -14.23 5.81 6.38
CA HIS A 422 -13.88 4.64 7.20
C HIS A 422 -12.47 4.76 7.81
N PHE A 423 -11.51 5.29 7.05
CA PHE A 423 -10.14 5.47 7.53
C PHE A 423 -10.01 6.62 8.54
N GLU A 424 -10.78 7.70 8.39
CA GLU A 424 -10.85 8.78 9.38
C GLU A 424 -11.49 8.32 10.69
N ASN A 425 -12.55 7.51 10.62
CA ASN A 425 -13.17 6.91 11.80
C ASN A 425 -12.21 5.95 12.51
N MET A 426 -11.50 5.09 11.76
CA MET A 426 -10.43 4.25 12.33
C MET A 426 -9.32 5.10 12.97
N ALA A 427 -8.83 6.15 12.28
CA ALA A 427 -7.80 7.03 12.82
C ALA A 427 -8.26 7.81 14.07
N ARG A 428 -9.55 8.16 14.17
CA ARG A 428 -10.15 8.76 15.37
C ARG A 428 -10.14 7.77 16.54
N ALA A 429 -10.66 6.55 16.33
CA ALA A 429 -10.70 5.50 17.35
C ALA A 429 -9.30 5.14 17.90
N PHE A 430 -8.27 5.19 17.05
CA PHE A 430 -6.86 5.05 17.49
C PHE A 430 -6.37 6.22 18.36
N ARG A 431 -6.64 7.48 17.98
CA ARG A 431 -6.27 8.66 18.80
C ARG A 431 -6.92 8.63 20.17
N ASP A 432 -8.16 8.16 20.22
CA ASP A 432 -8.95 8.06 21.44
C ASP A 432 -8.63 6.75 22.22
N GLY A 433 -7.58 6.01 21.82
CA GLY A 433 -7.07 4.84 22.53
C GLY A 433 -8.04 3.65 22.59
N LEU A 434 -9.01 3.59 21.68
CA LEU A 434 -10.16 2.68 21.69
C LEU A 434 -10.99 2.82 22.98
N ALA A 435 -11.16 4.05 23.49
CA ALA A 435 -11.87 4.36 24.74
C ALA A 435 -13.37 4.04 24.74
N GLU A 436 -13.98 3.77 23.57
CA GLU A 436 -15.34 3.20 23.45
C GLU A 436 -15.46 1.85 24.20
N VAL A 437 -14.32 1.19 24.45
CA VAL A 437 -14.20 0.01 25.30
C VAL A 437 -13.53 0.40 26.62
N GLU A 438 -14.34 0.88 27.59
CA GLU A 438 -13.86 1.06 28.96
C GLU A 438 -13.48 -0.29 29.58
N VAL A 439 -12.25 -0.40 30.08
CA VAL A 439 -11.73 -1.61 30.74
C VAL A 439 -11.55 -1.32 32.22
N ASP A 440 -12.12 -2.18 33.09
CA ASP A 440 -11.99 -2.05 34.55
C ASP A 440 -10.50 -1.99 34.95
N PRO A 441 -10.05 -0.90 35.62
CA PRO A 441 -8.66 -0.75 36.07
C PRO A 441 -8.13 -1.91 36.91
N ALA A 442 -9.00 -2.62 37.65
CA ALA A 442 -8.64 -3.80 38.42
C ALA A 442 -8.24 -5.00 37.54
N VAL A 443 -8.73 -5.08 36.30
CA VAL A 443 -8.36 -6.12 35.32
C VAL A 443 -7.00 -5.80 34.69
N ALA A 444 -6.74 -4.54 34.35
CA ALA A 444 -5.44 -4.09 33.85
C ALA A 444 -4.31 -4.34 34.88
N ALA A 445 -4.52 -3.96 36.14
CA ALA A 445 -3.55 -4.18 37.21
C ALA A 445 -3.26 -5.69 37.46
N ARG A 446 -4.27 -6.55 37.32
CA ARG A 446 -4.10 -8.01 37.44
C ARG A 446 -3.30 -8.62 36.29
N ARG A 447 -3.40 -8.07 35.07
CA ARG A 447 -2.62 -8.52 33.91
C ARG A 447 -1.15 -8.12 34.00
N ALA A 448 -0.86 -6.89 34.44
CA ALA A 448 0.51 -6.44 34.68
C ALA A 448 1.25 -7.31 35.73
N ALA A 449 0.52 -7.85 36.73
CA ALA A 449 1.04 -8.79 37.71
C ALA A 449 1.12 -10.25 37.25
N ALA A 450 0.59 -10.58 36.05
CA ALA A 450 0.51 -11.94 35.51
C ALA A 450 1.38 -12.14 34.25
N ALA A 451 1.99 -11.09 33.71
CA ALA A 451 2.99 -11.21 32.65
C ALA A 451 4.23 -11.97 33.20
N PRO A 452 4.67 -13.07 32.56
CA PRO A 452 5.94 -13.68 32.93
C PRO A 452 7.09 -12.69 32.66
N PRO A 453 8.17 -12.71 33.45
CA PRO A 453 9.35 -11.90 33.15
C PRO A 453 9.90 -12.26 31.76
N PRO A 454 10.53 -11.32 31.05
CA PRO A 454 11.23 -11.64 29.81
C PRO A 454 12.23 -12.78 30.08
N PRO A 455 12.39 -13.73 29.14
CA PRO A 455 13.40 -14.77 29.29
C PRO A 455 14.79 -14.13 29.45
N PRO A 456 15.70 -14.73 30.23
CA PRO A 456 17.07 -14.26 30.27
C PRO A 456 17.68 -14.31 28.87
N LEU A 457 18.47 -13.28 28.55
CA LEU A 457 19.39 -13.31 27.41
C LEU A 457 20.56 -14.20 27.84
N ASP A 458 20.51 -15.47 27.44
CA ASP A 458 21.65 -16.39 27.54
C ASP A 458 22.40 -16.32 26.19
N ASP A 459 23.49 -15.56 26.14
CA ASP A 459 24.18 -15.10 24.91
C ASP A 459 24.98 -16.17 24.12
N ASP A 460 24.82 -17.48 24.38
CA ASP A 460 25.83 -18.50 24.00
C ASP A 460 25.35 -19.79 23.25
N ASP A 461 24.05 -20.04 22.99
CA ASP A 461 23.55 -21.36 22.52
C ASP A 461 22.78 -21.37 21.15
N ASP A 462 22.88 -20.35 20.29
CA ASP A 462 22.11 -20.27 19.03
C ASP A 462 22.74 -20.97 17.80
N GLU A 463 24.01 -21.43 17.83
CA GLU A 463 24.64 -22.04 16.64
C GLU A 463 24.20 -23.50 16.36
N ASP A 464 23.86 -24.29 17.39
CA ASP A 464 23.61 -25.75 17.23
C ASP A 464 22.19 -26.09 16.70
N PHE A 465 21.20 -25.19 16.82
CA PHE A 465 19.80 -25.51 16.45
C PHE A 465 19.56 -25.59 14.93
N PHE A 466 20.36 -24.88 14.13
CA PHE A 466 20.17 -24.80 12.68
C PHE A 466 20.79 -25.97 11.89
N GLU A 467 21.62 -26.82 12.50
CA GLU A 467 22.15 -28.03 11.84
C GLU A 467 21.16 -29.22 11.86
N GLU A 468 20.31 -29.39 12.89
CA GLU A 468 19.30 -30.48 12.89
C GLU A 468 18.15 -30.27 11.89
N LEU A 469 17.94 -29.04 11.40
CA LEU A 469 16.97 -28.73 10.34
C LEU A 469 17.53 -28.92 8.91
N ARG A 470 18.77 -29.41 8.78
CA ARG A 470 19.50 -29.58 7.50
C ARG A 470 19.56 -31.02 6.96
N MET A 471 18.85 -31.98 7.57
CA MET A 471 18.74 -33.38 7.11
C MET A 471 17.34 -33.76 6.62
#